data_AF-A0A7S3RTG9-F1
#
_entry.id   AF-A0A7S3RTG9-F1
#
_cell.length_a   1.000
_cell.length_b   1.000
_cell.length_c   1.000
_cell.angle_alpha   90.00
_cell.angle_beta   90.00
_cell.angle_gamma   90.00
#
_symmetry.space_group_name_H-M   'P 1'
#
loop_
_entity.id
_entity.type
_entity.pdbx_description
1 polymer ?
#
loop_
_entity_poly.entity_id
_entity_poly.type
_entity_poly.pdbx_seq_one_letter_code
_entity_poly.pdbx_strand_id
1 'polypeptide(L)'
;MGHGVVVEKRASHTFDNGATYTGDWLGADRHGNGNQVWPDGAKYDGQWERDKAQGRGRFEHVDGDVYEGQWVNDKAQGHGVYHHADGSRYEGQWVDDKQHGHGVEVWPDGAKYEGEYKIGRKSGKGSFSWADGSLYEGDFIENDIHGE
;
A
#
# COMPACT_ATOMS: atom_id res chain seq x y z
N MET A 1 -13.91 23.63 -21.76
CA MET A 1 -15.05 23.48 -20.83
C MET A 1 -15.06 22.02 -20.42
N GLY A 2 -14.49 21.70 -19.24
CA GLY A 2 -14.45 20.32 -18.78
C GLY A 2 -15.83 19.93 -18.28
N HIS A 3 -16.47 18.95 -18.92
CA HIS A 3 -17.61 18.27 -18.33
C HIS A 3 -17.10 17.56 -17.08
N GLY A 4 -17.24 18.18 -15.91
CA GLY A 4 -16.97 17.54 -14.64
C GLY A 4 -17.86 16.29 -14.56
N VAL A 5 -17.24 15.15 -14.28
CA VAL A 5 -17.96 13.92 -13.99
C VAL A 5 -18.81 14.20 -12.75
N VAL A 6 -20.14 14.20 -12.90
CA VAL A 6 -21.06 14.38 -11.78
C VAL A 6 -21.12 13.06 -11.03
N VAL A 7 -20.58 13.08 -9.81
CA VAL A 7 -20.72 11.98 -8.86
C VAL A 7 -21.86 12.27 -7.90
N GLU A 8 -22.51 11.22 -7.40
CA GLU A 8 -23.58 11.34 -6.42
C GLU A 8 -23.25 10.59 -5.13
N LYS A 9 -23.69 11.14 -3.99
CA LYS A 9 -23.61 10.46 -2.70
C LYS A 9 -24.90 9.70 -2.47
N ARG A 10 -24.80 8.44 -2.07
CA ARG A 10 -25.95 7.58 -1.72
C ARG A 10 -25.90 7.22 -0.24
N ALA A 11 -27.00 6.67 0.27
CA ALA A 11 -26.96 5.92 1.51
C ALA A 11 -25.98 4.73 1.38
N SER A 12 -25.53 4.20 2.53
CA SER A 12 -24.69 3.00 2.55
C SER A 12 -25.34 1.87 1.74
N HIS A 13 -24.56 1.24 0.88
CA HIS A 13 -24.98 0.14 0.02
C HIS A 13 -24.36 -1.16 0.50
N THR A 14 -25.17 -2.19 0.68
CA THR A 14 -24.70 -3.55 0.97
C THR A 14 -24.79 -4.39 -0.31
N PHE A 15 -23.66 -4.91 -0.75
CA PHE A 15 -23.56 -5.81 -1.90
C PHE A 15 -23.98 -7.23 -1.55
N ASP A 16 -24.24 -8.06 -2.57
CA ASP A 16 -24.64 -9.48 -2.39
C ASP A 16 -23.62 -10.31 -1.61
N ASN A 17 -22.34 -9.93 -1.67
CA ASN A 17 -21.27 -10.58 -0.91
C ASN A 17 -21.18 -10.11 0.56
N GLY A 18 -22.09 -9.24 1.01
CA GLY A 18 -22.13 -8.68 2.36
C GLY A 18 -21.19 -7.49 2.59
N ALA A 19 -20.35 -7.11 1.61
CA ALA A 19 -19.54 -5.90 1.72
C ALA A 19 -20.44 -4.67 1.75
N THR A 20 -20.03 -3.65 2.48
CA THR A 20 -20.73 -2.36 2.56
C THR A 20 -19.87 -1.27 1.96
N TYR A 21 -20.51 -0.33 1.26
CA TYR A 21 -19.84 0.84 0.71
C TYR A 21 -20.60 2.12 1.03
N THR A 22 -19.87 3.12 1.51
CA THR A 22 -20.35 4.49 1.71
C THR A 22 -19.42 5.44 0.98
N GLY A 23 -19.92 6.15 -0.04
CA GLY A 23 -19.08 7.03 -0.83
C GLY A 23 -19.80 7.64 -2.01
N ASP A 24 -18.99 8.19 -2.90
CA ASP A 24 -19.43 8.76 -4.17
C ASP A 24 -19.69 7.63 -5.20
N TRP A 25 -20.59 7.90 -6.13
CA TRP A 25 -21.02 6.97 -7.17
C TRP A 25 -21.05 7.65 -8.54
N LEU A 26 -20.73 6.89 -9.58
CA LEU A 26 -20.89 7.28 -10.97
C LEU A 26 -21.73 6.22 -11.68
N GLY A 27 -23.02 6.49 -11.88
CA GLY A 27 -23.94 5.47 -12.39
C GLY A 27 -24.03 4.29 -11.41
N ALA A 28 -23.76 3.07 -11.86
CA ALA A 28 -23.76 1.91 -10.97
C ALA A 28 -22.43 1.71 -10.22
N ASP A 29 -21.39 2.45 -10.61
CA ASP A 29 -20.03 2.14 -10.19
C ASP A 29 -19.62 2.99 -8.98
N ARG A 30 -18.83 2.40 -8.07
CA ARG A 30 -18.10 3.16 -7.04
C ARG A 30 -17.10 4.08 -7.74
N HIS A 31 -17.08 5.35 -7.34
CA HIS A 31 -16.24 6.38 -7.96
C HIS A 31 -15.95 7.48 -6.94
N GLY A 32 -14.94 8.32 -7.14
CA GLY A 32 -14.65 9.44 -6.23
C GLY A 32 -14.13 8.94 -4.88
N ASN A 33 -14.53 9.54 -3.76
CA ASN A 33 -14.07 9.08 -2.44
C ASN A 33 -15.10 8.13 -1.82
N GLY A 34 -14.62 7.05 -1.21
CA GLY A 34 -15.49 6.09 -0.57
C GLY A 34 -14.78 5.18 0.40
N ASN A 35 -15.56 4.69 1.36
CA ASN A 35 -15.17 3.71 2.34
C ASN A 35 -15.89 2.39 2.06
N GLN A 36 -15.13 1.32 1.93
CA GLN A 36 -15.63 -0.04 1.84
C GLN A 36 -15.21 -0.86 3.05
N VAL A 37 -16.15 -1.65 3.57
CA VAL A 37 -15.90 -2.65 4.62
C VAL A 37 -16.35 -4.01 4.09
N TRP A 38 -15.46 -4.99 4.11
CA TRP A 38 -15.76 -6.38 3.74
C TRP A 38 -16.28 -7.18 4.95
N PRO A 39 -16.99 -8.30 4.75
CA PRO A 39 -17.55 -9.10 5.85
C PRO A 39 -16.52 -9.66 6.83
N ASP A 40 -15.30 -9.88 6.36
CA ASP A 40 -14.17 -10.35 7.17
C ASP A 40 -13.60 -9.25 8.09
N GLY A 41 -14.01 -8.00 7.89
CA GLY A 41 -13.55 -6.83 8.64
C GLY A 41 -12.47 -6.03 7.93
N ALA A 42 -11.96 -6.48 6.77
CA ALA A 42 -11.05 -5.67 5.97
C ALA A 42 -11.74 -4.37 5.56
N LYS A 43 -10.96 -3.32 5.35
CA LYS A 43 -11.49 -2.00 5.00
C LYS A 43 -10.59 -1.27 4.01
N TYR A 44 -11.21 -0.53 3.10
CA TYR A 44 -10.55 0.40 2.20
C TYR A 44 -11.19 1.76 2.35
N ASP A 45 -10.40 2.78 2.65
CA ASP A 45 -10.82 4.17 2.69
C ASP A 45 -9.98 4.95 1.67
N GLY A 46 -10.60 5.45 0.62
CA GLY A 46 -9.84 6.15 -0.40
C GLY A 46 -10.59 6.48 -1.66
N GLN A 47 -9.80 6.74 -2.69
CA GLN A 47 -10.27 7.10 -4.01
C GLN A 47 -10.61 5.85 -4.84
N TRP A 48 -11.67 5.98 -5.65
CA TRP A 48 -12.24 4.95 -6.50
C TRP A 48 -12.43 5.48 -7.92
N GLU A 49 -12.18 4.64 -8.92
CA GLU A 49 -12.48 4.91 -10.32
C GLU A 49 -13.12 3.69 -10.95
N ARG A 50 -14.44 3.75 -11.18
CA ARG A 50 -15.23 2.71 -11.84
C ARG A 50 -15.00 1.33 -11.19
N ASP A 51 -15.38 1.27 -9.92
CA ASP A 51 -15.28 0.07 -9.07
C ASP A 51 -13.87 -0.40 -8.71
N LYS A 52 -12.83 0.37 -9.04
CA LYS A 52 -11.46 0.06 -8.66
C LYS A 52 -10.86 1.08 -7.70
N ALA A 53 -10.07 0.62 -6.74
CA ALA A 53 -9.21 1.51 -5.96
C ALA A 53 -8.21 2.19 -6.91
N GLN A 54 -8.11 3.51 -6.78
CA GLN A 54 -7.38 4.39 -7.69
C GLN A 54 -6.93 5.63 -6.93
N GLY A 55 -5.75 6.18 -7.20
CA GLY A 55 -5.30 7.40 -6.52
C GLY A 55 -4.85 7.10 -5.09
N ARG A 56 -5.14 7.96 -4.10
CA ARG A 56 -4.73 7.73 -2.71
C ARG A 56 -5.78 6.94 -1.94
N GLY A 57 -5.33 6.01 -1.11
CA GLY A 57 -6.19 5.24 -0.23
C GLY A 57 -5.43 4.50 0.85
N ARG A 58 -6.16 4.09 1.88
CA ARG A 58 -5.70 3.29 3.00
C ARG A 58 -6.48 1.99 3.08
N PHE A 59 -5.78 0.87 2.94
CA PHE A 59 -6.32 -0.47 3.13
C PHE A 59 -5.88 -1.02 4.48
N GLU A 60 -6.83 -1.53 5.25
CA GLU A 60 -6.61 -2.27 6.49
C GLU A 60 -7.03 -3.71 6.25
N HIS A 61 -6.07 -4.62 6.34
CA HIS A 61 -6.33 -6.04 6.24
C HIS A 61 -6.75 -6.61 7.60
N VAL A 62 -7.40 -7.77 7.61
CA VAL A 62 -8.01 -8.36 8.82
C VAL A 62 -6.98 -8.82 9.86
N ASP A 63 -5.75 -9.08 9.44
CA ASP A 63 -4.64 -9.44 10.31
C ASP A 63 -3.99 -8.23 11.01
N GLY A 64 -4.38 -7.01 10.66
CA GLY A 64 -3.83 -5.78 11.18
C GLY A 64 -2.78 -5.12 10.29
N ASP A 65 -2.43 -5.74 9.15
CA ASP A 65 -1.58 -5.09 8.15
C ASP A 65 -2.30 -3.88 7.54
N VAL A 66 -1.56 -2.79 7.31
CA VAL A 66 -2.10 -1.55 6.77
C VAL A 66 -1.22 -1.04 5.66
N TYR A 67 -1.80 -0.82 4.49
CA TYR A 67 -1.16 -0.07 3.41
C TYR A 67 -1.83 1.30 3.27
N GLU A 68 -1.03 2.37 3.24
CA GLU A 68 -1.47 3.71 2.90
C GLU A 68 -0.57 4.28 1.80
N GLY A 69 -1.14 4.56 0.63
CA GLY A 69 -0.32 4.95 -0.51
C GLY A 69 -1.13 5.25 -1.76
N GLN A 70 -0.46 5.17 -2.91
CA GLN A 70 -1.13 5.28 -4.20
C GLN A 70 -1.59 3.91 -4.71
N TRP A 71 -2.70 3.94 -5.41
CA TRP A 71 -3.40 2.79 -5.95
C TRP A 71 -3.63 3.02 -7.44
N VAL A 72 -3.45 1.97 -8.23
CA VAL A 72 -3.80 1.95 -9.65
C VAL A 72 -4.46 0.62 -9.97
N ASN A 73 -5.73 0.65 -10.40
CA ASN A 73 -6.50 -0.55 -10.73
C ASN A 73 -6.42 -1.64 -9.64
N ASP A 74 -6.79 -1.29 -8.41
CA ASP A 74 -6.82 -2.20 -7.24
C ASP A 74 -5.44 -2.64 -6.71
N LYS A 75 -4.35 -2.07 -7.21
CA LYS A 75 -3.00 -2.43 -6.78
C LYS A 75 -2.25 -1.26 -6.18
N ALA A 76 -1.45 -1.53 -5.14
CA ALA A 76 -0.47 -0.58 -4.61
C ALA A 76 0.55 -0.21 -5.69
N GLN A 77 0.76 1.09 -5.84
CA GLN A 77 1.57 1.70 -6.90
C GLN A 77 2.25 2.97 -6.36
N GLY A 78 3.37 3.38 -6.95
CA GLY A 78 4.04 4.63 -6.59
C GLY A 78 4.51 4.63 -5.14
N HIS A 79 4.51 5.78 -4.46
CA HIS A 79 4.94 5.86 -3.07
C HIS A 79 3.85 5.42 -2.09
N GLY A 80 4.20 4.57 -1.13
CA GLY A 80 3.28 4.12 -0.08
C GLY A 80 4.01 3.63 1.16
N VAL A 81 3.26 3.57 2.25
CA VAL A 81 3.70 3.08 3.56
C VAL A 81 2.92 1.81 3.87
N TYR A 82 3.63 0.74 4.19
CA TYR A 82 3.06 -0.52 4.65
C TYR A 82 3.48 -0.76 6.09
N HIS A 83 2.51 -0.92 6.97
CA HIS A 83 2.70 -1.31 8.36
C HIS A 83 2.27 -2.77 8.49
N HIS A 84 3.19 -3.63 8.91
CA HIS A 84 2.87 -5.00 9.26
C HIS A 84 2.32 -5.08 10.68
N ALA A 85 1.45 -6.05 10.92
CA ALA A 85 0.90 -6.36 12.23
C ALA A 85 1.96 -6.77 13.25
N ASP A 86 3.12 -7.27 12.79
CA ASP A 86 4.29 -7.57 13.64
C ASP A 86 5.04 -6.31 14.12
N GLY A 87 4.64 -5.13 13.64
CA GLY A 87 5.23 -3.83 13.97
C GLY A 87 6.32 -3.35 13.01
N SER A 88 6.73 -4.18 12.05
CA SER A 88 7.64 -3.74 10.99
C SER A 88 6.95 -2.78 10.02
N ARG A 89 7.73 -1.90 9.39
CA ARG A 89 7.21 -0.84 8.51
C ARG A 89 8.10 -0.67 7.29
N TYR A 90 7.49 -0.68 6.11
CA TYR A 90 8.11 -0.27 4.86
C TYR A 90 7.57 1.09 4.40
N GLU A 91 8.43 1.97 3.92
CA GLU A 91 8.08 3.20 3.23
C GLU A 91 8.93 3.33 1.96
N GLY A 92 8.29 3.43 0.80
CA GLY A 92 9.03 3.49 -0.46
C GLY A 92 8.15 3.36 -1.68
N GLN A 93 8.76 3.04 -2.83
CA GLN A 93 8.04 2.87 -4.08
C GLN A 93 7.43 1.47 -4.21
N TRP A 94 6.32 1.39 -4.94
CA TRP A 94 5.52 0.20 -5.18
C TRP A 94 5.22 0.10 -6.67
N VAL A 95 5.18 -1.13 -7.18
CA VAL A 95 4.69 -1.45 -8.52
C VAL A 95 3.93 -2.77 -8.46
N ASP A 96 2.68 -2.77 -8.90
CA ASP A 96 1.83 -3.98 -8.92
C ASP A 96 1.90 -4.78 -7.59
N ASP A 97 1.63 -4.12 -6.46
CA ASP A 97 1.64 -4.71 -5.10
C ASP A 97 3.00 -5.15 -4.57
N LYS A 98 4.09 -4.74 -5.23
CA LYS A 98 5.45 -5.12 -4.84
C LYS A 98 6.31 -3.91 -4.56
N GLN A 99 7.08 -3.96 -3.47
CA GLN A 99 8.14 -3.00 -3.18
C GLN A 99 9.10 -2.89 -4.38
N HIS A 100 9.45 -1.67 -4.74
CA HIS A 100 10.28 -1.35 -5.90
C HIS A 100 11.04 -0.05 -5.65
N GLY A 101 12.00 0.28 -6.52
CA GLY A 101 12.75 1.53 -6.45
C GLY A 101 13.46 1.70 -5.10
N HIS A 102 13.50 2.91 -4.57
CA HIS A 102 14.09 3.15 -3.25
C HIS A 102 13.04 2.99 -2.14
N GLY A 103 13.43 2.37 -1.03
CA GLY A 103 12.59 2.22 0.15
C GLY A 103 13.37 2.06 1.45
N VAL A 104 12.66 2.31 2.55
CA VAL A 104 13.15 2.18 3.92
C VAL A 104 12.28 1.16 4.64
N GLU A 105 12.90 0.14 5.22
CA GLU A 105 12.24 -0.85 6.05
C GLU A 105 12.80 -0.76 7.47
N VAL A 106 11.91 -0.73 8.47
CA VAL A 106 12.26 -0.64 9.90
C VAL A 106 11.58 -1.78 10.63
N TRP A 107 12.33 -2.47 11.48
CA TRP A 107 11.82 -3.55 12.33
C TRP A 107 11.63 -3.10 13.78
N PRO A 108 10.79 -3.81 14.57
CA PRO A 108 10.52 -3.46 15.97
C PRO A 108 11.75 -3.45 16.89
N ASP A 109 12.78 -4.21 16.56
CA ASP A 109 14.05 -4.27 17.29
C ASP A 109 14.95 -3.05 17.01
N GLY A 110 14.55 -2.17 16.09
CA GLY A 110 15.31 -1.01 15.66
C GLY A 110 16.25 -1.27 14.48
N ALA A 111 16.31 -2.50 13.96
CA ALA A 111 17.00 -2.76 12.70
C ALA A 111 16.35 -1.93 11.58
N LYS A 112 17.16 -1.54 10.59
CA LYS A 112 16.73 -0.71 9.46
C LYS A 112 17.48 -1.10 8.20
N TYR A 113 16.73 -1.18 7.10
CA TYR A 113 17.28 -1.22 5.74
C TYR A 113 16.86 0.04 5.00
N GLU A 114 17.78 0.64 4.25
CA GLU A 114 17.52 1.74 3.34
C GLU A 114 18.25 1.47 2.03
N GLY A 115 17.52 1.37 0.93
CA GLY A 115 18.15 1.09 -0.35
C GLY A 115 17.18 0.70 -1.44
N GLU A 116 17.74 0.08 -2.47
CA GLU A 116 17.00 -0.33 -3.66
C GLU A 116 16.23 -1.64 -3.45
N TYR A 117 15.05 -1.71 -4.09
CA TYR A 117 14.13 -2.84 -4.15
C TYR A 117 13.75 -3.13 -5.60
N LYS A 118 13.60 -4.41 -5.92
CA LYS A 118 13.10 -4.88 -7.21
C LYS A 118 12.14 -6.05 -7.01
N ILE A 119 10.85 -5.80 -7.24
CA ILE A 119 9.81 -6.84 -7.28
C ILE A 119 9.71 -7.56 -5.92
N GLY A 120 9.70 -6.77 -4.84
CA GLY A 120 9.55 -7.26 -3.46
C GLY A 120 10.83 -7.81 -2.84
N ARG A 121 12.01 -7.52 -3.41
CA ARG A 121 13.31 -7.96 -2.90
C ARG A 121 14.28 -6.81 -2.82
N LYS A 122 15.10 -6.75 -1.77
CA LYS A 122 16.26 -5.85 -1.68
C LYS A 122 17.23 -6.21 -2.80
N SER A 123 17.71 -5.21 -3.53
CA SER A 123 18.56 -5.40 -4.71
C SER A 123 19.41 -4.16 -4.95
N GLY A 124 20.61 -4.27 -5.50
CA GLY A 124 21.42 -3.09 -5.80
C GLY A 124 22.01 -2.47 -4.53
N LYS A 125 22.22 -1.15 -4.51
CA LYS A 125 22.87 -0.49 -3.37
C LYS A 125 21.91 -0.31 -2.19
N GLY A 126 22.41 -0.56 -0.98
CA GLY A 126 21.68 -0.32 0.25
C GLY A 126 22.57 -0.24 1.49
N SER A 127 21.96 0.21 2.57
CA SER A 127 22.52 0.29 3.91
C SER A 127 21.63 -0.51 4.86
N PHE A 128 22.21 -1.40 5.65
CA PHE A 128 21.51 -2.15 6.69
C PHE A 128 22.17 -1.89 8.04
N SER A 129 21.41 -1.36 8.99
CA SER A 129 21.83 -1.22 10.39
C SER A 129 21.10 -2.23 11.26
N TRP A 130 21.86 -3.01 12.04
CA TRP A 130 21.31 -3.97 13.00
C TRP A 130 20.99 -3.30 14.34
N ALA A 131 20.16 -3.95 15.14
CA ALA A 131 19.76 -3.49 16.47
C ALA A 131 20.96 -3.31 17.44
N ASP A 132 22.06 -4.04 17.21
CA ASP A 132 23.29 -3.92 17.99
C ASP A 132 24.18 -2.72 17.58
N GLY A 133 23.76 -1.95 16.57
CA GLY A 133 24.49 -0.82 16.02
C GLY A 133 25.49 -1.16 14.92
N SER A 134 25.66 -2.44 14.57
CA SER A 134 26.43 -2.84 13.40
C SER A 134 25.82 -2.24 12.12
N LEU A 135 26.66 -2.02 11.10
CA LEU A 135 26.26 -1.39 9.84
C LEU A 135 26.91 -2.13 8.66
N TYR A 136 26.12 -2.35 7.61
CA TYR A 136 26.61 -2.80 6.31
C TYR A 136 26.16 -1.81 5.25
N GLU A 137 27.09 -1.43 4.37
CA GLU A 137 26.82 -0.61 3.19
C GLU A 137 27.42 -1.33 1.99
N GLY A 138 26.59 -1.70 1.02
CA GLY A 138 27.06 -2.47 -0.11
C GLY A 138 25.95 -2.90 -1.05
N ASP A 139 26.23 -3.92 -1.85
CA ASP A 139 25.25 -4.47 -2.77
C ASP A 139 24.38 -5.52 -2.07
N PHE A 140 23.14 -5.63 -2.54
CA PHE A 140 22.17 -6.66 -2.17
C PHE A 140 21.72 -7.38 -3.44
N ILE A 141 21.54 -8.70 -3.37
CA ILE A 141 21.00 -9.51 -4.45
C ILE A 141 19.95 -10.45 -3.85
N GLU A 142 18.70 -10.30 -4.28
CA GLU A 142 17.58 -11.14 -3.84
C GLU A 142 17.39 -11.22 -2.31
N ASN A 143 17.53 -10.08 -1.62
CA ASN A 143 17.54 -9.92 -0.15
C ASN A 143 18.85 -10.26 0.56
N ASP A 144 19.80 -10.91 -0.11
CA ASP A 144 21.06 -11.28 0.51
C ASP A 144 22.08 -10.15 0.39
N ILE A 145 22.85 -9.94 1.46
CA ILE A 145 24.05 -9.11 1.44
C ILE A 145 25.02 -9.72 0.41
N HIS A 146 25.45 -8.89 -0.54
CA HIS A 146 26.39 -9.27 -1.58
C HIS A 146 27.61 -8.34 -1.55
N GLY A 147 28.68 -8.80 -0.91
CA GLY A 147 29.92 -8.07 -0.73
C GLY A 147 30.90 -8.88 0.11
N GLU A 148 32.19 -8.58 0.00
CA GLU A 148 33.24 -9.09 0.89
C GLU A 148 33.38 -8.21 2.14
#